data_AF-S7VUH9-F1
#
_entry.id   AF-S7VUH9-F1
#
_cell.length_a   1.000
_cell.length_b   1.000
_cell.length_c   1.000
_cell.angle_alpha   90.00
_cell.angle_beta   90.00
_cell.angle_gamma   90.00
#
_symmetry.space_group_name_H-M   'P 1'
#
loop_
_entity.id
_entity.type
_entity.pdbx_description
1 polymer ?
#
loop_
_entity_poly.entity_id
_entity_poly.type
_entity_poly.pdbx_seq_one_letter_code
_entity_poly.pdbx_strand_id
1 'polypeptide(L)'
;MLPAQELPPIEKFTASDYGGDNQNWMISQGADNYIYAANNKGLLEFNGSSWVAYPSPNNTILRAVNVIGDRIYSGCYEDFGYWLKDEKGLLNYTSLIPKLKEANINDDQIWNILDLGEWVLFQSSHALYFFNKETGVFKIITSQQIIYKVFNLNNHIYYHVANEGVYLIKDGQPKLIISDAVVLEDRVINMFFVDDVLRILTRNSGFFHVKNNQLEIWDISANERLKRLNIFNSIKLEDNSFVIGTISNGIVKISNTGDFEYVINQKLGLSNNTVLALFEDANHNVWAGLDNGINCINITSPIQTFIDYEGVLGTVYSTIIYKDLLYVGTNQGLFYRPLKSRDEAFSFVEGTAGQVWSLYNHNNESLICGHHLGTFSVDGNQVEKISSDLGAWNFKKIPNHDNLLLQGNYDGLYVLELKIKLGRSGIK
;
A
#
# COMPACT_ATOMS: atom_id res chain seq x y z
N MET A 1 -15.70 -12.00 -8.73
CA MET A 1 -14.67 -11.55 -9.69
C MET A 1 -13.74 -10.62 -8.94
N LEU A 2 -12.46 -10.99 -8.83
CA LEU A 2 -11.43 -10.14 -8.25
C LEU A 2 -10.91 -9.20 -9.35
N PRO A 3 -10.67 -7.92 -9.07
CA PRO A 3 -10.05 -7.05 -10.04
C PRO A 3 -8.61 -7.51 -10.25
N ALA A 4 -8.25 -7.81 -11.50
CA ALA A 4 -6.86 -7.75 -11.93
C ALA A 4 -6.45 -6.28 -11.86
N GLN A 5 -5.33 -5.91 -11.26
CA GLN A 5 -4.91 -4.50 -11.23
C GLN A 5 -3.41 -4.38 -11.54
N GLU A 6 -3.07 -3.42 -12.39
CA GLU A 6 -1.69 -2.98 -12.60
C GLU A 6 -1.28 -2.14 -11.39
N LEU A 7 -0.34 -2.64 -10.59
CA LEU A 7 0.03 -2.04 -9.30
C LEU A 7 1.49 -1.60 -9.27
N PRO A 8 1.83 -0.60 -8.44
CA PRO A 8 3.23 -0.24 -8.19
C PRO A 8 4.02 -1.45 -7.68
N PRO A 9 5.34 -1.54 -7.92
CA PRO A 9 6.18 -2.59 -7.38
C PRO A 9 6.11 -2.64 -5.85
N ILE A 10 6.03 -3.86 -5.31
CA ILE A 10 5.95 -4.13 -3.88
C ILE A 10 7.12 -5.03 -3.50
N GLU A 11 8.00 -4.52 -2.64
CA GLU A 11 9.01 -5.33 -1.97
C GLU A 11 8.45 -5.85 -0.63
N LYS A 12 8.75 -7.12 -0.33
CA LYS A 12 8.21 -7.82 0.84
C LYS A 12 9.33 -8.26 1.77
N PHE A 13 9.15 -7.98 3.05
CA PHE A 13 9.99 -8.48 4.13
C PHE A 13 9.12 -9.29 5.10
N THR A 14 9.49 -10.55 5.29
CA THR A 14 8.85 -11.50 6.20
C THR A 14 9.53 -11.51 7.56
N ALA A 15 8.88 -12.10 8.57
CA ALA A 15 9.47 -12.24 9.91
C ALA A 15 10.83 -12.96 9.92
N SER A 16 11.07 -13.85 8.95
CA SER A 16 12.36 -14.50 8.77
C SER A 16 13.44 -13.56 8.24
N ASP A 17 13.08 -12.62 7.37
CA ASP A 17 14.03 -11.66 6.78
C ASP A 17 14.57 -10.67 7.82
N TYR A 18 13.68 -10.20 8.72
CA TYR A 18 14.04 -9.23 9.76
C TYR A 18 14.33 -9.82 11.14
N GLY A 19 14.26 -11.14 11.30
CA GLY A 19 14.56 -11.83 12.56
C GLY A 19 13.62 -11.47 13.73
N GLY A 20 12.45 -10.90 13.44
CA GLY A 20 11.49 -10.41 14.42
C GLY A 20 10.30 -11.34 14.64
N ASP A 21 9.18 -10.76 15.05
CA ASP A 21 7.86 -11.40 15.10
C ASP A 21 6.95 -10.89 13.95
N ASN A 22 5.72 -11.35 13.84
CA ASN A 22 4.87 -11.05 12.69
C ASN A 22 4.41 -9.59 12.62
N GLN A 23 4.04 -8.99 13.77
CA GLN A 23 3.35 -7.70 13.79
C GLN A 23 4.30 -6.52 13.88
N ASN A 24 4.07 -5.52 13.03
CA ASN A 24 4.88 -4.30 12.92
C ASN A 24 3.99 -3.06 13.12
N TRP A 25 4.16 -2.37 14.24
CA TRP A 25 3.21 -1.40 14.80
C TRP A 25 3.45 0.04 14.38
N MET A 26 4.69 0.39 14.07
CA MET A 26 5.08 1.74 13.68
C MET A 26 6.37 1.69 12.87
N ILE A 27 6.55 2.63 11.96
CA ILE A 27 7.73 2.74 11.11
C ILE A 27 8.20 4.20 11.13
N SER A 28 9.51 4.40 11.15
CA SER A 28 10.16 5.72 11.07
C SER A 28 11.47 5.60 10.28
N GLN A 29 11.98 6.72 9.77
CA GLN A 29 13.25 6.77 9.06
C GLN A 29 14.24 7.72 9.74
N GLY A 30 15.51 7.34 9.77
CA GLY A 30 16.62 8.20 10.20
C GLY A 30 17.19 9.06 9.07
N ALA A 31 17.97 10.10 9.41
CA ALA A 31 18.62 10.96 8.43
C ALA A 31 19.67 10.24 7.56
N ASP A 32 20.10 9.05 7.98
CA ASP A 32 20.95 8.12 7.23
C ASP A 32 20.15 7.21 6.26
N ASN A 33 18.85 7.49 6.09
CA ASN A 33 17.87 6.70 5.33
C ASN A 33 17.57 5.31 5.90
N TYR A 34 18.06 4.99 7.10
CA TYR A 34 17.75 3.71 7.73
C TYR A 34 16.28 3.68 8.14
N ILE A 35 15.62 2.54 7.92
CA ILE A 35 14.24 2.33 8.32
C ILE A 35 14.22 1.61 9.66
N TYR A 36 13.39 2.12 10.56
CA TYR A 36 13.20 1.59 11.89
C TYR A 36 11.75 1.15 12.07
N ALA A 37 11.51 -0.04 12.60
CA ALA A 37 10.16 -0.54 12.85
C ALA A 37 9.98 -1.04 14.28
N ALA A 38 8.85 -0.70 14.88
CA ALA A 38 8.41 -1.23 16.18
C ALA A 38 7.74 -2.59 15.98
N ASN A 39 8.32 -3.64 16.57
CA ASN A 39 7.90 -5.02 16.40
C ASN A 39 7.62 -5.69 17.77
N ASN A 40 6.85 -6.79 17.78
CA ASN A 40 6.58 -7.52 19.03
C ASN A 40 7.85 -8.01 19.76
N LYS A 41 8.98 -8.21 19.06
CA LYS A 41 10.27 -8.57 19.69
C LYS A 41 11.15 -7.40 20.08
N GLY A 42 10.86 -6.18 19.61
CA GLY A 42 11.68 -5.01 19.87
C GLY A 42 11.81 -4.09 18.66
N LEU A 43 12.96 -3.42 18.56
CA LEU A 43 13.26 -2.49 17.47
C LEU A 43 13.92 -3.23 16.31
N LEU A 44 13.39 -3.04 15.10
CA LEU A 44 14.01 -3.48 13.87
C LEU A 44 14.71 -2.29 13.21
N GLU A 45 15.91 -2.49 12.68
CA GLU A 45 16.68 -1.51 11.89
C GLU A 45 17.00 -2.12 10.52
N PHE A 46 16.79 -1.36 9.46
CA PHE A 46 17.08 -1.75 8.08
C PHE A 46 17.95 -0.69 7.41
N ASN A 47 19.10 -1.12 6.89
CA ASN A 47 20.09 -0.24 6.25
C ASN A 47 19.96 -0.15 4.71
N GLY A 48 18.86 -0.67 4.15
CA GLY A 48 18.67 -0.79 2.70
C GLY A 48 19.10 -2.14 2.10
N SER A 49 19.77 -2.99 2.86
CA SER A 49 20.18 -4.34 2.41
C SER A 49 19.91 -5.44 3.43
N SER A 50 20.01 -5.16 4.72
CA SER A 50 19.91 -6.15 5.78
C SER A 50 19.18 -5.58 6.99
N TRP A 51 18.47 -6.45 7.69
CA TRP A 51 17.78 -6.14 8.92
C TRP A 51 18.61 -6.55 10.14
N VAL A 52 18.50 -5.76 11.21
CA VAL A 52 19.01 -6.08 12.56
C VAL A 52 17.87 -5.90 13.55
N ALA A 53 17.72 -6.87 14.46
CA ALA A 53 16.71 -6.82 15.52
C ALA A 53 17.38 -6.59 16.88
N TYR A 54 16.85 -5.60 17.62
CA TYR A 54 17.25 -5.27 18.98
C TYR A 54 16.10 -5.63 19.93
N PRO A 55 16.31 -6.54 20.91
CA PRO A 55 15.28 -6.89 21.89
C PRO A 55 14.80 -5.66 22.64
N SER A 56 13.50 -5.56 22.91
CA SER A 56 12.97 -4.49 23.78
C SER A 56 13.59 -4.55 25.18
N PRO A 57 13.70 -3.42 25.90
CA PRO A 57 14.42 -3.33 27.18
C PRO A 57 13.89 -4.26 28.27
N ASN A 58 12.61 -4.59 28.21
CA ASN A 58 11.91 -5.47 29.15
C ASN A 58 11.30 -6.72 28.47
N ASN A 59 11.72 -7.05 27.24
CA ASN A 59 11.19 -8.16 26.43
C ASN A 59 9.67 -8.12 26.20
N THR A 60 9.07 -6.92 26.24
CA THR A 60 7.67 -6.69 25.88
C THR A 60 7.54 -6.14 24.46
N ILE A 61 6.32 -5.98 23.98
CA ILE A 61 6.07 -5.52 22.63
C ILE A 61 6.43 -4.04 22.48
N LEU A 62 7.26 -3.71 21.49
CA LEU A 62 7.46 -2.33 21.06
C LEU A 62 6.26 -1.91 20.19
N ARG A 63 5.55 -0.87 20.61
CA ARG A 63 4.34 -0.38 19.91
C ARG A 63 4.59 0.89 19.12
N ALA A 64 5.55 1.70 19.53
CA ALA A 64 5.86 2.98 18.91
C ALA A 64 7.36 3.14 18.67
N VAL A 65 7.71 3.77 17.55
CA VAL A 65 9.06 4.20 17.21
C VAL A 65 9.00 5.52 16.45
N ASN A 66 9.87 6.47 16.78
CA ASN A 66 10.03 7.71 16.03
C ASN A 66 11.49 8.17 16.12
N VAL A 67 12.15 8.36 14.98
CA VAL A 67 13.53 8.82 14.92
C VAL A 67 13.55 10.35 14.93
N ILE A 68 14.24 10.92 15.91
CA ILE A 68 14.27 12.36 16.15
C ILE A 68 15.73 12.77 16.34
N GLY A 69 16.33 13.37 15.31
CA GLY A 69 17.76 13.65 15.28
C GLY A 69 18.59 12.37 15.26
N ASP A 70 19.49 12.22 16.24
CA ASP A 70 20.35 11.06 16.42
C ASP A 70 19.74 9.95 17.31
N ARG A 71 18.57 10.22 17.90
CA ARG A 71 17.88 9.32 18.82
C ARG A 71 16.73 8.63 18.15
N ILE A 72 16.65 7.32 18.33
CA ILE A 72 15.45 6.54 17.98
C ILE A 72 14.61 6.44 19.23
N TYR A 73 13.53 7.20 19.33
CA TYR A 73 12.61 7.09 20.46
C TYR A 73 11.71 5.89 20.27
N SER A 74 11.44 5.16 21.35
CA SER A 74 10.54 4.01 21.30
C SER A 74 9.73 3.84 22.58
N GLY A 75 8.61 3.14 22.46
CA GLY A 75 7.71 2.85 23.57
C GLY A 75 7.22 1.41 23.55
N CYS A 76 7.18 0.81 24.74
CA CYS A 76 6.66 -0.54 24.97
C CYS A 76 5.73 -0.56 26.19
N TYR A 77 5.43 -1.74 26.72
CA TYR A 77 4.62 -1.87 27.93
C TYR A 77 5.43 -1.38 29.14
N GLU A 78 4.88 -0.45 29.91
CA GLU A 78 5.46 0.16 31.13
C GLU A 78 6.83 0.85 30.97
N ASP A 79 7.35 1.02 29.76
CA ASP A 79 8.61 1.72 29.51
C ASP A 79 8.58 2.50 28.20
N PHE A 80 9.28 3.63 28.20
CA PHE A 80 9.59 4.40 27.01
C PHE A 80 10.90 5.17 27.19
N GLY A 81 11.56 5.43 26.06
CA GLY A 81 12.92 5.94 26.09
C GLY A 81 13.46 6.15 24.68
N TYR A 82 14.78 6.08 24.56
CA TYR A 82 15.45 6.20 23.28
C TYR A 82 16.66 5.29 23.15
N TRP A 83 16.97 4.95 21.92
CA TRP A 83 18.18 4.26 21.51
C TRP A 83 19.19 5.27 20.96
N LEU A 84 20.46 5.08 21.29
CA LEU A 84 21.57 5.87 20.75
C LEU A 84 22.67 4.92 20.25
N LYS A 85 23.24 5.21 19.08
CA LYS A 85 24.39 4.47 18.55
C LYS A 85 25.62 4.78 19.41
N ASP A 86 26.34 3.76 19.85
CA ASP A 86 27.66 3.94 20.47
C ASP A 86 28.77 4.15 19.42
N GLU A 87 30.02 4.27 19.87
CA GLU A 87 31.19 4.44 18.99
C GLU A 87 31.40 3.27 18.01
N LYS A 88 30.78 2.12 18.25
CA LYS A 88 30.82 0.94 17.38
C LYS A 88 29.59 0.84 16.47
N GLY A 89 28.66 1.79 16.56
CA GLY A 89 27.41 1.81 15.81
C GLY A 89 26.30 0.92 16.39
N LEU A 90 26.47 0.38 17.60
CA LEU A 90 25.44 -0.45 18.24
C LEU A 90 24.44 0.41 18.99
N LEU A 91 23.15 0.10 18.83
CA LEU A 91 22.07 0.80 19.53
C LEU A 91 21.98 0.36 20.99
N ASN A 92 22.07 1.34 21.89
CA ASN A 92 21.90 1.15 23.33
C ASN A 92 20.67 1.92 23.81
N TYR A 93 19.78 1.24 24.54
CA TYR A 93 18.55 1.83 25.05
C TYR A 93 18.77 2.57 26.37
N THR A 94 18.13 3.73 26.50
CA THR A 94 18.02 4.51 27.74
C THR A 94 16.55 4.71 28.09
N SER A 95 16.09 4.13 29.20
CA SER A 95 14.74 4.37 29.73
C SER A 95 14.62 5.79 30.28
N LEU A 96 13.47 6.42 30.01
CA LEU A 96 13.11 7.72 30.57
C LEU A 96 12.24 7.61 31.83
N ILE A 97 11.72 6.42 32.17
CA ILE A 97 10.90 6.19 33.36
C ILE A 97 11.56 6.68 34.66
N PRO A 98 12.88 6.45 34.91
CA PRO A 98 13.51 6.96 36.13
C PRO A 98 13.50 8.49 36.28
N LYS A 99 13.29 9.23 35.19
CA LYS A 99 13.18 10.70 35.21
C LYS A 99 11.74 11.19 35.43
N LEU A 100 10.76 10.31 35.31
CA LEU A 100 9.35 10.59 35.55
C LEU A 100 9.10 10.60 37.07
N LYS A 101 9.34 11.74 37.72
CA LYS A 101 9.11 11.89 39.17
C LYS A 101 7.61 11.80 39.46
N GLU A 102 7.23 11.00 40.45
CA GLU A 102 5.86 10.87 41.00
C GLU A 102 4.78 10.24 40.11
N ALA A 103 5.06 9.95 38.84
CA ALA A 103 4.13 9.23 37.96
C ALA A 103 4.70 7.86 37.59
N ASN A 104 3.93 6.81 37.86
CA ASN A 104 4.19 5.47 37.35
C ASN A 104 3.32 5.23 36.12
N ILE A 105 3.92 4.63 35.09
CA ILE A 105 3.16 3.97 34.03
C ILE A 105 2.88 2.57 34.55
N ASN A 106 1.68 2.36 35.10
CA ASN A 106 1.25 1.04 35.53
C ASN A 106 0.27 0.51 34.51
N ASP A 107 0.52 -0.70 33.99
CA ASP A 107 -0.40 -1.42 33.12
C ASP A 107 -0.85 -0.63 31.87
N ASP A 108 0.08 0.10 31.25
CA ASP A 108 -0.20 0.87 30.03
C ASP A 108 0.94 0.72 29.00
N GLN A 109 0.62 1.03 27.75
CA GLN A 109 1.52 0.96 26.60
C GLN A 109 1.67 2.35 25.99
N ILE A 110 2.83 2.62 25.40
CA ILE A 110 3.01 3.81 24.56
C ILE A 110 2.63 3.49 23.12
N TRP A 111 1.55 4.11 22.65
CA TRP A 111 0.95 3.86 21.34
C TRP A 111 1.46 4.79 20.24
N ASN A 112 1.98 5.97 20.60
CA ASN A 112 2.46 6.94 19.63
C ASN A 112 3.56 7.82 20.20
N ILE A 113 4.44 8.29 19.32
CA ILE A 113 5.53 9.22 19.65
C ILE A 113 5.56 10.33 18.60
N LEU A 114 5.52 11.60 19.03
CA LEU A 114 5.59 12.75 18.14
C LEU A 114 6.78 13.65 18.50
N ASP A 115 7.47 14.15 17.47
CA ASP A 115 8.42 15.26 17.61
C ASP A 115 7.70 16.61 17.61
N LEU A 116 8.08 17.47 18.55
CA LEU A 116 7.49 18.78 18.79
C LEU A 116 8.60 19.83 19.00
N GLY A 117 9.70 19.71 18.27
CA GLY A 117 10.84 20.64 18.37
C GLY A 117 11.67 20.34 19.61
N GLU A 118 11.57 21.11 20.68
CA GLU A 118 12.30 20.84 21.93
C GLU A 118 11.70 19.69 22.76
N TRP A 119 10.46 19.32 22.46
CA TRP A 119 9.69 18.32 23.19
C TRP A 119 9.48 17.05 22.37
N VAL A 120 9.44 15.92 23.06
CA VAL A 120 8.96 14.64 22.53
C VAL A 120 7.71 14.27 23.29
N LEU A 121 6.62 13.98 22.58
CA LEU A 121 5.36 13.54 23.17
C LEU A 121 5.27 12.02 23.06
N PHE A 122 5.05 11.35 24.19
CA PHE A 122 4.69 9.93 24.26
C PHE A 122 3.22 9.81 24.63
N GLN A 123 2.42 9.13 23.80
CA GLN A 123 1.00 8.90 24.03
C GLN A 123 0.81 7.52 24.65
N SER A 124 0.18 7.45 25.81
CA SER A 124 -0.42 6.23 26.34
C SER A 124 -1.94 6.23 26.19
N SER A 125 -2.62 5.22 26.72
CA SER A 125 -4.08 5.13 26.64
C SER A 125 -4.78 6.22 27.45
N HIS A 126 -4.16 6.74 28.52
CA HIS A 126 -4.78 7.71 29.44
C HIS A 126 -3.90 8.91 29.77
N ALA A 127 -2.72 9.02 29.17
CA ALA A 127 -1.81 10.14 29.42
C ALA A 127 -1.02 10.55 28.18
N LEU A 128 -0.69 11.84 28.11
CA LEU A 128 0.26 12.42 27.18
C LEU A 128 1.47 12.91 27.99
N TYR A 129 2.62 12.30 27.78
CA TYR A 129 3.88 12.63 28.43
C TYR A 129 4.73 13.51 27.52
N PHE A 130 4.97 14.74 27.92
CA PHE A 130 5.81 15.70 27.20
C PHE A 130 7.19 15.73 27.84
N PHE A 131 8.20 15.21 27.15
CA PHE A 131 9.58 15.18 27.58
C PHE A 131 10.39 16.28 26.89
N ASN A 132 10.98 17.20 27.65
CA ASN A 132 11.89 18.20 27.08
C ASN A 132 13.28 17.60 26.89
N LYS A 133 13.78 17.61 25.64
CA LYS A 133 15.05 16.96 25.26
C LYS A 133 16.28 17.58 25.90
N GLU A 134 16.22 18.88 26.24
CA GLU A 134 17.33 19.67 26.77
C GLU A 134 17.39 19.65 28.30
N THR A 135 16.26 19.93 28.94
CA THR A 135 16.16 20.07 30.41
C THR A 135 15.86 18.74 31.12
N GLY A 136 15.36 17.74 30.38
CA GLY A 136 14.94 16.46 30.92
C GLY A 136 13.65 16.49 31.75
N VAL A 137 12.91 17.60 31.72
CA VAL A 137 11.66 17.81 32.47
C VAL A 137 10.48 17.17 31.75
N PHE A 138 9.55 16.63 32.55
CA PHE A 138 8.25 16.15 32.07
C PHE A 138 7.12 17.14 32.35
N LYS A 139 6.19 17.24 31.41
CA LYS A 139 4.81 17.72 31.64
C LYS A 139 3.85 16.61 31.26
N ILE A 140 2.74 16.48 31.98
CA ILE A 140 1.80 15.37 31.80
C ILE A 140 0.40 15.93 31.70
N ILE A 141 -0.36 15.47 30.70
CA ILE A 141 -1.80 15.67 30.60
C ILE A 141 -2.45 14.30 30.74
N THR A 142 -3.34 14.15 31.71
CA THR A 142 -4.08 12.90 31.94
C THR A 142 -5.52 13.02 31.48
N SER A 143 -6.11 11.88 31.13
CA SER A 143 -7.51 11.75 30.72
C SER A 143 -8.15 10.60 31.51
N GLN A 144 -9.42 10.79 31.90
CA GLN A 144 -10.21 9.71 32.52
C GLN A 144 -10.72 8.70 31.49
N GLN A 145 -10.84 9.12 30.23
CA GLN A 145 -11.26 8.29 29.10
C GLN A 145 -10.06 7.96 28.20
N ILE A 146 -10.21 6.91 27.40
CA ILE A 146 -9.18 6.47 26.46
C ILE A 146 -8.86 7.58 25.44
N ILE A 147 -7.59 7.93 25.32
CA ILE A 147 -7.06 8.79 24.26
C ILE A 147 -6.82 7.90 23.04
N TYR A 148 -7.66 8.06 22.00
CA TYR A 148 -7.55 7.25 20.79
C TYR A 148 -6.33 7.60 19.94
N LYS A 149 -6.06 8.89 19.72
CA LYS A 149 -4.96 9.33 18.87
C LYS A 149 -4.58 10.78 19.13
N VAL A 150 -3.30 11.08 19.02
CA VAL A 150 -2.74 12.44 18.99
C VAL A 150 -2.27 12.82 17.58
N PHE A 151 -2.45 14.09 17.23
CA PHE A 151 -2.07 14.69 15.96
C PHE A 151 -1.28 15.97 16.22
N ASN A 152 -0.20 16.19 15.45
CA ASN A 152 0.52 17.45 15.42
C ASN A 152 0.28 18.12 14.05
N LEU A 153 -0.38 19.27 14.06
CA LEU A 153 -0.67 20.04 12.85
C LEU A 153 -0.20 21.47 13.06
N ASN A 154 0.78 21.92 12.26
CA ASN A 154 1.34 23.27 12.35
C ASN A 154 1.73 23.65 13.80
N ASN A 155 2.41 22.75 14.51
CA ASN A 155 2.79 22.88 15.93
C ASN A 155 1.63 23.01 16.94
N HIS A 156 0.41 22.67 16.53
CA HIS A 156 -0.75 22.57 17.39
C HIS A 156 -1.10 21.10 17.62
N ILE A 157 -1.35 20.74 18.88
CA ILE A 157 -1.55 19.36 19.29
C ILE A 157 -3.04 19.12 19.49
N TYR A 158 -3.58 18.24 18.66
CA TYR A 158 -4.95 17.78 18.75
C TYR A 158 -4.94 16.34 19.25
N TYR A 159 -5.92 15.97 20.07
CA TYR A 159 -6.07 14.58 20.47
C TYR A 159 -7.53 14.22 20.65
N HIS A 160 -7.88 13.00 20.25
CA HIS A 160 -9.24 12.48 20.31
C HIS A 160 -9.44 11.62 21.54
N VAL A 161 -10.42 11.98 22.37
CA VAL A 161 -10.77 11.28 23.61
C VAL A 161 -12.12 10.59 23.46
N ALA A 162 -12.17 9.31 23.85
CA ALA A 162 -13.37 8.48 23.75
C ALA A 162 -14.55 9.10 24.49
N ASN A 163 -15.73 9.10 23.85
CA ASN A 163 -16.99 9.63 24.39
C ASN A 163 -16.99 11.13 24.77
N GLU A 164 -15.94 11.89 24.44
CA GLU A 164 -15.83 13.32 24.75
C GLU A 164 -15.64 14.17 23.48
N GLY A 165 -14.76 13.72 22.57
CA GLY A 165 -14.47 14.42 21.33
C GLY A 165 -13.01 14.85 21.21
N VAL A 166 -12.75 15.85 20.37
CA VAL A 166 -11.40 16.30 20.01
C VAL A 166 -11.01 17.51 20.84
N TYR A 167 -9.88 17.39 21.52
CA TYR A 167 -9.23 18.46 22.27
C TYR A 167 -8.09 19.08 21.47
N LEU A 168 -7.86 20.38 21.69
CA LEU A 168 -6.68 21.12 21.29
C LEU A 168 -5.93 21.55 22.56
N ILE A 169 -4.62 21.32 22.61
CA ILE A 169 -3.77 21.88 23.66
C ILE A 169 -3.47 23.34 23.29
N LYS A 170 -4.03 24.28 24.06
CA LYS A 170 -3.81 25.71 23.89
C LYS A 170 -3.22 26.29 25.17
N ASP A 171 -2.10 27.01 25.05
CA ASP A 171 -1.39 27.61 26.19
C ASP A 171 -1.03 26.57 27.29
N GLY A 172 -0.74 25.33 26.86
CA GLY A 172 -0.43 24.21 27.75
C GLY A 172 -1.65 23.58 28.44
N GLN A 173 -2.87 23.99 28.09
CA GLN A 173 -4.11 23.47 28.68
C GLN A 173 -5.00 22.80 27.63
N PRO A 174 -5.64 21.67 27.97
CA PRO A 174 -6.70 21.07 27.15
C PRO A 174 -7.88 22.00 26.91
N LYS A 175 -8.32 22.11 25.66
CA LYS A 175 -9.58 22.76 25.27
C LYS A 175 -10.35 21.86 24.32
N LEU A 176 -11.56 21.46 24.69
CA LEU A 176 -12.46 20.73 23.79
C LEU A 176 -12.88 21.65 22.63
N ILE A 177 -12.70 21.17 21.39
CA ILE A 177 -12.98 21.94 20.18
C ILE A 177 -13.98 21.27 19.22
N ILE A 178 -14.16 19.95 19.28
CA ILE A 178 -15.14 19.22 18.49
C ILE A 178 -15.83 18.20 19.40
N SER A 179 -17.16 18.29 19.51
CA SER A 179 -18.00 17.37 20.30
C SER A 179 -19.22 16.91 19.49
N ASP A 180 -19.06 16.84 18.18
CA ASP A 180 -20.07 16.36 17.23
C ASP A 180 -20.33 14.86 17.42
N ALA A 181 -21.55 14.39 17.14
CA ALA A 181 -21.94 12.98 17.29
C ALA A 181 -20.95 12.03 16.60
N VAL A 182 -20.41 12.41 15.44
CA VAL A 182 -19.44 11.59 14.70
C VAL A 182 -18.19 11.27 15.52
N VAL A 183 -17.64 12.23 16.28
CA VAL A 183 -16.44 11.99 17.11
C VAL A 183 -16.76 11.42 18.49
N LEU A 184 -18.04 11.40 18.87
CA LEU A 184 -18.49 10.71 20.07
C LEU A 184 -18.70 9.21 19.79
N GLU A 185 -19.12 8.86 18.58
CA GLU A 185 -19.49 7.48 18.20
C GLU A 185 -18.43 6.77 17.34
N ASP A 186 -17.53 7.50 16.68
CA ASP A 186 -16.50 6.95 15.81
C ASP A 186 -15.10 7.47 16.19
N ARG A 187 -14.04 6.81 15.70
CA ARG A 187 -12.64 7.17 15.99
C ARG A 187 -12.05 8.05 14.91
N VAL A 188 -11.38 9.14 15.29
CA VAL A 188 -10.59 9.95 14.35
C VAL A 188 -9.28 9.22 14.05
N ILE A 189 -9.06 8.89 12.78
CA ILE A 189 -7.86 8.21 12.29
C ILE A 189 -6.83 9.17 11.72
N ASN A 190 -7.29 10.24 11.08
CA ASN A 190 -6.40 11.26 10.51
C ASN A 190 -7.00 12.65 10.68
N MET A 191 -6.13 13.64 10.70
CA MET A 191 -6.48 15.04 10.78
C MET A 191 -5.47 15.83 9.97
N PHE A 192 -5.92 16.73 9.11
CA PHE A 192 -5.05 17.49 8.21
C PHE A 192 -5.76 18.76 7.72
N PHE A 193 -4.99 19.70 7.18
CA PHE A 193 -5.53 20.87 6.50
C PHE A 193 -5.54 20.66 4.98
N VAL A 194 -6.60 21.13 4.33
CA VAL A 194 -6.56 21.48 2.90
C VAL A 194 -7.42 22.72 2.68
N ASP A 195 -6.83 23.68 1.96
CA ASP A 195 -7.33 25.05 1.77
C ASP A 195 -7.66 25.75 3.10
N ASP A 196 -6.77 25.61 4.09
CA ASP A 196 -6.90 26.12 5.47
C ASP A 196 -8.11 25.60 6.27
N VAL A 197 -8.86 24.64 5.72
CA VAL A 197 -9.97 23.99 6.41
C VAL A 197 -9.45 22.70 7.05
N LEU A 198 -9.67 22.58 8.36
CA LEU A 198 -9.38 21.37 9.11
C LEU A 198 -10.31 20.25 8.63
N ARG A 199 -9.74 19.12 8.25
CA ARG A 199 -10.47 17.90 7.86
C ARG A 199 -10.05 16.74 8.74
N ILE A 200 -10.98 15.81 8.92
CA ILE A 200 -10.74 14.56 9.62
C ILE A 200 -11.16 13.38 8.76
N LEU A 201 -10.45 12.27 8.93
CA LEU A 201 -10.87 10.95 8.48
C LEU A 201 -11.21 10.13 9.71
N THR A 202 -12.39 9.51 9.72
CA THR A 202 -12.79 8.60 10.81
C THR A 202 -12.63 7.15 10.41
N ARG A 203 -12.76 6.25 11.39
CA ARG A 203 -12.56 4.81 11.22
C ARG A 203 -13.61 4.16 10.32
N ASN A 204 -14.88 4.58 10.42
CA ASN A 204 -15.99 3.97 9.68
C ASN A 204 -16.85 5.00 8.91
N SER A 205 -16.84 6.26 9.31
CA SER A 205 -17.77 7.29 8.81
C SER A 205 -17.21 8.14 7.67
N GLY A 206 -15.93 7.98 7.31
CA GLY A 206 -15.31 8.63 6.15
C GLY A 206 -14.71 10.01 6.47
N PHE A 207 -14.67 10.89 5.47
CA PHE A 207 -14.07 12.22 5.59
C PHE A 207 -15.09 13.31 5.95
N PHE A 208 -14.66 14.24 6.80
CA PHE A 208 -15.43 15.41 7.21
C PHE A 208 -14.55 16.65 7.18
N HIS A 209 -15.14 17.81 6.88
CA HIS A 209 -14.53 19.09 7.20
C HIS A 209 -15.09 19.64 8.51
N VAL A 210 -14.26 20.38 9.24
CA VAL A 210 -14.63 20.99 10.52
C VAL A 210 -15.03 22.43 10.25
N LYS A 211 -16.29 22.75 10.52
CA LYS A 211 -16.84 24.10 10.34
C LYS A 211 -17.61 24.51 11.59
N ASN A 212 -17.23 25.63 12.21
CA ASN A 212 -17.86 26.12 13.44
C ASN A 212 -17.96 25.03 14.55
N ASN A 213 -16.91 24.23 14.73
CA ASN A 213 -16.85 23.11 15.67
C ASN A 213 -17.82 21.94 15.39
N GLN A 214 -18.46 21.92 14.22
CA GLN A 214 -19.31 20.82 13.75
C GLN A 214 -18.64 20.10 12.58
N LEU A 215 -19.09 18.85 12.35
CA LEU A 215 -18.61 18.02 11.26
C LEU A 215 -19.63 17.96 10.13
N GLU A 216 -19.19 18.40 8.96
CA GLU A 216 -19.97 18.30 7.72
C GLU A 216 -19.22 17.34 6.77
N ILE A 217 -19.95 16.49 6.05
CA ILE A 217 -19.34 15.48 5.15
C ILE A 217 -18.53 16.18 4.06
N TRP A 218 -17.30 15.72 3.83
CA TRP A 218 -16.54 16.15 2.65
C TRP A 218 -16.98 15.29 1.46
N ASP A 219 -17.74 15.87 0.54
CA ASP A 219 -18.30 15.15 -0.62
C ASP A 219 -17.21 14.82 -1.65
N ILE A 220 -16.76 13.56 -1.64
CA ILE A 220 -15.75 13.02 -2.54
C ILE A 220 -16.24 11.70 -3.16
N SER A 221 -15.75 11.37 -4.35
CA SER A 221 -16.18 10.17 -5.09
C SER A 221 -15.85 8.86 -4.35
N ALA A 222 -14.82 8.85 -3.49
CA ALA A 222 -14.44 7.69 -2.70
C ALA A 222 -15.36 7.38 -1.50
N ASN A 223 -16.26 8.29 -1.09
CA ASN A 223 -17.05 8.16 0.14
C ASN A 223 -17.83 6.85 0.24
N GLU A 224 -18.49 6.44 -0.84
CA GLU A 224 -19.28 5.19 -0.86
C GLU A 224 -18.41 3.94 -0.69
N ARG A 225 -17.14 3.99 -1.10
CA ARG A 225 -16.19 2.90 -0.86
C ARG A 225 -15.68 2.94 0.58
N LEU A 226 -15.32 4.13 1.08
CA LEU A 226 -14.78 4.32 2.43
C LEU A 226 -15.72 3.87 3.54
N LYS A 227 -17.02 4.13 3.41
CA LYS A 227 -18.06 3.68 4.38
C LYS A 227 -18.12 2.16 4.56
N ARG A 228 -17.54 1.38 3.63
CA ARG A 228 -17.48 -0.08 3.69
C ARG A 228 -16.16 -0.62 4.24
N LEU A 229 -15.23 0.27 4.61
CA LEU A 229 -13.92 -0.09 5.12
C LEU A 229 -13.87 0.11 6.63
N ASN A 230 -13.10 -0.73 7.32
CA ASN A 230 -12.69 -0.52 8.70
C ASN A 230 -11.27 0.03 8.69
N ILE A 231 -11.15 1.35 8.76
CA ILE A 231 -9.89 2.07 8.60
C ILE A 231 -9.09 2.01 9.91
N PHE A 232 -7.84 1.58 9.85
CA PHE A 232 -6.99 1.51 11.04
C PHE A 232 -6.02 2.69 11.12
N ASN A 233 -5.42 3.04 9.98
CA ASN A 233 -4.48 4.16 9.89
C ASN A 233 -4.58 4.83 8.51
N SER A 234 -3.95 5.98 8.39
CA SER A 234 -3.74 6.63 7.10
C SER A 234 -2.67 7.69 7.22
N ILE A 235 -2.06 8.03 6.09
CA ILE A 235 -1.15 9.16 5.93
C ILE A 235 -1.61 10.02 4.76
N LYS A 236 -1.41 11.33 4.88
CA LYS A 236 -1.44 12.25 3.75
C LYS A 236 -0.01 12.31 3.22
N LEU A 237 0.16 12.05 1.94
CA LEU A 237 1.48 12.06 1.31
C LEU A 237 1.91 13.48 0.94
N GLU A 238 3.18 13.64 0.57
CA GLU A 238 3.74 14.92 0.11
C GLU A 238 3.01 15.48 -1.12
N ASP A 239 2.56 14.62 -2.04
CA ASP A 239 1.75 15.01 -3.21
C ASP A 239 0.29 15.41 -2.87
N ASN A 240 -0.06 15.43 -1.58
CA ASN A 240 -1.40 15.67 -1.00
C ASN A 240 -2.44 14.57 -1.22
N SER A 241 -2.08 13.46 -1.85
CA SER A 241 -2.92 12.27 -1.90
C SER A 241 -2.93 11.55 -0.55
N PHE A 242 -3.74 10.50 -0.44
CA PHE A 242 -3.91 9.75 0.81
C PHE A 242 -3.66 8.26 0.60
N VAL A 243 -2.96 7.67 1.57
CA VAL A 243 -2.85 6.22 1.69
C VAL A 243 -3.55 5.80 2.98
N ILE A 244 -4.48 4.86 2.86
CA ILE A 244 -5.34 4.40 3.93
C ILE A 244 -5.07 2.93 4.16
N GLY A 245 -4.66 2.56 5.38
CA GLY A 245 -4.51 1.18 5.80
C GLY A 245 -5.75 0.73 6.55
N THR A 246 -6.24 -0.45 6.19
CA THR A 246 -7.48 -1.01 6.72
C THR A 246 -7.20 -2.27 7.56
N ILE A 247 -8.21 -2.71 8.30
CA ILE A 247 -8.15 -3.97 9.05
C ILE A 247 -8.24 -5.19 8.12
N SER A 248 -9.05 -5.15 7.05
CA SER A 248 -9.41 -6.36 6.30
C SER A 248 -9.19 -6.28 4.79
N ASN A 249 -8.87 -5.10 4.25
CA ASN A 249 -8.86 -4.86 2.81
C ASN A 249 -7.50 -4.36 2.29
N GLY A 250 -6.46 -4.41 3.13
CA GLY A 250 -5.14 -3.91 2.78
C GLY A 250 -5.11 -2.40 2.72
N ILE A 251 -4.47 -1.88 1.67
CA ILE A 251 -4.17 -0.47 1.47
C ILE A 251 -5.06 0.09 0.37
N VAL A 252 -5.64 1.26 0.60
CA VAL A 252 -6.38 2.03 -0.40
C VAL A 252 -5.64 3.35 -0.68
N LYS A 253 -5.43 3.66 -1.96
CA LYS A 253 -4.90 4.93 -2.42
C LYS A 253 -6.04 5.82 -2.92
N ILE A 254 -6.04 7.07 -2.47
CA ILE A 254 -6.99 8.10 -2.87
C ILE A 254 -6.21 9.32 -3.32
N SER A 255 -6.64 9.94 -4.42
CA SER A 255 -6.04 11.17 -4.95
C SER A 255 -6.21 12.36 -3.98
N ASN A 256 -5.54 13.48 -4.28
CA ASN A 256 -5.74 14.73 -3.55
C ASN A 256 -7.14 15.35 -3.74
N THR A 257 -7.86 14.99 -4.80
CA THR A 257 -9.25 15.38 -5.07
C THR A 257 -10.29 14.47 -4.39
N GLY A 258 -9.84 13.38 -3.76
CA GLY A 258 -10.73 12.42 -3.11
C GLY A 258 -11.24 11.31 -4.02
N ASP A 259 -10.57 11.08 -5.16
CA ASP A 259 -10.89 10.00 -6.08
C ASP A 259 -10.20 8.70 -5.68
N PHE A 260 -10.94 7.60 -5.73
CA PHE A 260 -10.36 6.28 -5.52
C PHE A 260 -9.42 5.94 -6.67
N GLU A 261 -8.15 5.64 -6.38
CA GLU A 261 -7.18 5.26 -7.40
C GLU A 261 -7.06 3.74 -7.49
N TYR A 262 -6.64 3.07 -6.40
CA TYR A 262 -6.44 1.62 -6.39
C TYR A 262 -6.46 1.03 -4.98
N VAL A 263 -6.51 -0.32 -4.92
CA VAL A 263 -6.40 -1.10 -3.68
C VAL A 263 -5.32 -2.15 -3.82
N ILE A 264 -4.49 -2.30 -2.79
CA ILE A 264 -3.48 -3.35 -2.68
C ILE A 264 -3.86 -4.22 -1.49
N ASN A 265 -4.16 -5.49 -1.73
CA ASN A 265 -4.51 -6.47 -0.71
C ASN A 265 -3.63 -7.72 -0.86
N GLN A 266 -3.81 -8.70 0.01
CA GLN A 266 -2.99 -9.91 0.04
C GLN A 266 -3.06 -10.73 -1.26
N LYS A 267 -4.21 -10.75 -1.92
CA LYS A 267 -4.37 -11.41 -3.23
C LYS A 267 -3.68 -10.67 -4.36
N LEU A 268 -3.43 -9.37 -4.17
CA LEU A 268 -2.77 -8.48 -5.11
C LEU A 268 -1.31 -8.21 -4.73
N GLY A 269 -0.76 -8.99 -3.79
CA GLY A 269 0.66 -8.93 -3.47
C GLY A 269 1.00 -8.22 -2.17
N LEU A 270 0.06 -7.81 -1.31
CA LEU A 270 0.42 -7.44 0.07
C LEU A 270 0.78 -8.70 0.90
N SER A 271 1.61 -8.60 1.94
CA SER A 271 1.88 -9.77 2.81
C SER A 271 0.71 -10.13 3.72
N ASN A 272 -0.09 -9.15 4.16
CA ASN A 272 -1.27 -9.31 5.01
C ASN A 272 -2.23 -8.12 4.81
N ASN A 273 -3.55 -8.35 4.93
CA ASN A 273 -4.57 -7.31 4.75
C ASN A 273 -4.70 -6.33 5.93
N THR A 274 -4.26 -6.72 7.12
CA THR A 274 -4.31 -5.85 8.31
C THR A 274 -3.09 -4.93 8.29
N VAL A 275 -3.32 -3.66 7.99
CA VAL A 275 -2.28 -2.63 7.89
C VAL A 275 -2.22 -1.85 9.21
N LEU A 276 -1.14 -2.07 9.98
CA LEU A 276 -0.96 -1.49 11.31
C LEU A 276 -0.22 -0.15 11.28
N ALA A 277 0.77 -0.01 10.40
CA ALA A 277 1.55 1.21 10.20
C ALA A 277 1.63 1.61 8.72
N LEU A 278 1.68 2.91 8.47
CA LEU A 278 2.00 3.50 7.18
C LEU A 278 3.01 4.62 7.40
N PHE A 279 4.04 4.67 6.56
CA PHE A 279 5.08 5.70 6.61
C PHE A 279 5.56 6.00 5.18
N GLU A 280 5.60 7.26 4.81
CA GLU A 280 6.23 7.71 3.56
C GLU A 280 7.71 8.02 3.84
N ASP A 281 8.62 7.37 3.11
CA ASP A 281 10.06 7.63 3.25
C ASP A 281 10.52 8.84 2.42
N ALA A 282 11.77 9.26 2.64
CA ALA A 282 12.39 10.38 1.94
C ALA A 282 12.52 10.21 0.41
N ASN A 283 12.29 9.01 -0.13
CA ASN A 283 12.25 8.72 -1.56
C ASN A 283 10.81 8.55 -2.07
N HIS A 284 9.80 8.90 -1.27
CA HIS A 284 8.38 8.77 -1.56
C HIS A 284 7.89 7.32 -1.76
N ASN A 285 8.60 6.33 -1.20
CA ASN A 285 8.02 5.00 -1.05
C ASN A 285 7.11 4.97 0.16
N VAL A 286 6.09 4.12 0.11
CA VAL A 286 5.21 3.86 1.25
C VAL A 286 5.59 2.55 1.90
N TRP A 287 6.08 2.64 3.12
CA TRP A 287 6.32 1.52 4.01
C TRP A 287 5.04 1.17 4.76
N ALA A 288 4.65 -0.10 4.70
CA ALA A 288 3.49 -0.64 5.38
C ALA A 288 3.94 -1.68 6.42
N GLY A 289 3.73 -1.36 7.69
CA GLY A 289 3.83 -2.33 8.78
C GLY A 289 2.54 -3.11 8.87
N LEU A 290 2.62 -4.43 8.73
CA LEU A 290 1.45 -5.29 8.65
C LEU A 290 1.35 -6.17 9.90
N ASP A 291 0.19 -6.80 10.07
CA ASP A 291 0.00 -7.85 11.08
C ASP A 291 0.88 -9.08 10.83
N ASN A 292 1.32 -9.27 9.58
CA ASN A 292 2.39 -10.19 9.22
C ASN A 292 3.29 -9.59 8.14
N GLY A 293 4.49 -9.18 8.54
CA GLY A 293 5.54 -8.67 7.66
C GLY A 293 5.55 -7.15 7.49
N ILE A 294 6.50 -6.68 6.67
CA ILE A 294 6.66 -5.29 6.27
C ILE A 294 6.69 -5.25 4.75
N ASN A 295 6.00 -4.31 4.12
CA ASN A 295 6.06 -4.11 2.67
C ASN A 295 6.54 -2.69 2.36
N CYS A 296 7.37 -2.55 1.32
CA CYS A 296 7.76 -1.25 0.76
C CYS A 296 7.14 -1.13 -0.63
N ILE A 297 6.35 -0.08 -0.84
CA ILE A 297 5.56 0.12 -2.05
C ILE A 297 6.11 1.36 -2.76
N ASN A 298 6.62 1.16 -3.98
CA ASN A 298 7.13 2.25 -4.79
C ASN A 298 5.98 2.93 -5.56
N ILE A 299 5.24 3.79 -4.86
CA ILE A 299 4.02 4.43 -5.36
C ILE A 299 4.29 5.48 -6.47
N THR A 300 5.53 5.97 -6.58
CA THR A 300 5.93 6.95 -7.61
C THR A 300 6.53 6.29 -8.85
N SER A 301 6.65 4.96 -8.85
CA SER A 301 7.17 4.19 -9.98
C SER A 301 6.35 4.44 -11.24
N PRO A 302 6.97 4.82 -12.37
CA PRO A 302 6.29 4.87 -13.66
C PRO A 302 6.01 3.48 -14.22
N ILE A 303 6.63 2.44 -13.63
CA ILE A 303 6.43 1.05 -13.99
C ILE A 303 5.34 0.48 -13.09
N GLN A 304 4.33 -0.12 -13.69
CA GLN A 304 3.31 -0.90 -13.01
C GLN A 304 3.46 -2.38 -13.38
N THR A 305 3.11 -3.25 -12.45
CA THR A 305 3.22 -4.70 -12.60
C THR A 305 1.85 -5.34 -12.47
N PHE A 306 1.60 -6.34 -13.30
CA PHE A 306 0.46 -7.25 -13.15
C PHE A 306 1.02 -8.64 -12.86
N ILE A 307 0.68 -9.19 -11.69
CA ILE A 307 1.15 -10.50 -11.24
C ILE A 307 -0.06 -11.39 -10.98
N ASP A 308 -0.06 -12.56 -11.62
CA ASP A 308 -1.09 -13.58 -11.45
C ASP A 308 -0.74 -14.50 -10.26
N TYR A 309 -1.11 -14.07 -9.05
CA TYR A 309 -0.87 -14.86 -7.83
C TYR A 309 -1.78 -16.09 -7.70
N GLU A 310 -2.93 -16.10 -8.38
CA GLU A 310 -3.88 -17.23 -8.33
C GLU A 310 -3.59 -18.28 -9.42
N GLY A 311 -2.73 -17.96 -10.40
CA GLY A 311 -2.35 -18.87 -11.49
C GLY A 311 -3.42 -19.02 -12.58
N VAL A 312 -4.35 -18.06 -12.68
CA VAL A 312 -5.48 -18.06 -13.62
C VAL A 312 -5.02 -17.92 -15.07
N LEU A 313 -4.03 -17.07 -15.34
CA LEU A 313 -3.40 -16.92 -16.65
C LEU A 313 -2.32 -17.98 -16.88
N GLY A 314 -1.56 -18.29 -15.83
CA GLY A 314 -0.34 -19.07 -15.91
C GLY A 314 0.84 -18.27 -16.46
N THR A 315 1.78 -18.95 -17.12
CA THR A 315 2.99 -18.32 -17.66
C THR A 315 2.69 -17.63 -18.98
N VAL A 316 2.94 -16.32 -19.02
CA VAL A 316 2.78 -15.50 -20.23
C VAL A 316 3.95 -15.70 -21.19
N TYR A 317 3.65 -15.95 -22.46
CA TYR A 317 4.64 -16.11 -23.53
C TYR A 317 4.59 -14.98 -24.56
N SER A 318 3.41 -14.42 -24.83
CA SER A 318 3.22 -13.36 -25.82
C SER A 318 2.14 -12.39 -25.38
N THR A 319 2.29 -11.12 -25.73
CA THR A 319 1.25 -10.11 -25.55
C THR A 319 1.11 -9.27 -26.81
N ILE A 320 -0.09 -8.78 -27.09
CA ILE A 320 -0.31 -7.83 -28.18
C ILE A 320 -1.56 -6.97 -27.91
N ILE A 321 -1.54 -5.74 -28.41
CA ILE A 321 -2.72 -4.88 -28.45
C ILE A 321 -3.35 -4.98 -29.84
N TYR A 322 -4.64 -5.25 -29.89
CA TYR A 322 -5.41 -5.33 -31.13
C TYR A 322 -6.85 -4.85 -30.88
N LYS A 323 -7.31 -3.86 -31.65
CA LYS A 323 -8.66 -3.25 -31.56
C LYS A 323 -9.08 -2.91 -30.11
N ASP A 324 -8.24 -2.15 -29.40
CA ASP A 324 -8.44 -1.73 -28.00
C ASP A 324 -8.56 -2.87 -26.96
N LEU A 325 -8.18 -4.10 -27.33
CA LEU A 325 -8.04 -5.22 -26.42
C LEU A 325 -6.56 -5.56 -26.21
N LEU A 326 -6.20 -5.85 -24.95
CA LEU A 326 -4.92 -6.46 -24.61
C LEU A 326 -5.10 -7.98 -24.62
N TYR A 327 -4.42 -8.65 -25.54
CA TYR A 327 -4.36 -10.10 -25.61
C TYR A 327 -3.10 -10.63 -24.95
N VAL A 328 -3.23 -11.73 -24.22
CA VAL A 328 -2.16 -12.39 -23.48
C VAL A 328 -2.20 -13.88 -23.83
N GLY A 329 -1.19 -14.33 -24.57
CA GLY A 329 -0.96 -15.73 -24.87
C GLY A 329 -0.12 -16.38 -23.78
N THR A 330 -0.63 -17.47 -23.20
CA THR A 330 -0.01 -18.15 -22.07
C THR A 330 0.19 -19.64 -22.34
N ASN A 331 0.70 -20.37 -21.36
CA ASN A 331 0.75 -21.83 -21.39
C ASN A 331 -0.63 -22.51 -21.25
N GLN A 332 -1.67 -21.77 -20.86
CA GLN A 332 -3.02 -22.29 -20.63
C GLN A 332 -4.03 -21.86 -21.71
N GLY A 333 -3.77 -20.75 -22.40
CA GLY A 333 -4.48 -20.38 -23.62
C GLY A 333 -4.34 -18.90 -23.96
N LEU A 334 -5.27 -18.40 -24.77
CA LEU A 334 -5.35 -16.99 -25.09
C LEU A 334 -6.36 -16.31 -24.17
N PHE A 335 -5.94 -15.21 -23.57
CA PHE A 335 -6.79 -14.38 -22.74
C PHE A 335 -6.85 -12.95 -23.30
N TYR A 336 -7.89 -12.22 -22.95
CA TYR A 336 -8.04 -10.83 -23.36
C TYR A 336 -8.76 -9.99 -22.29
N ARG A 337 -8.50 -8.69 -22.31
CA ARG A 337 -9.33 -7.69 -21.61
C ARG A 337 -9.36 -6.37 -22.38
N PRO A 338 -10.33 -5.48 -22.14
CA PRO A 338 -10.26 -4.12 -22.65
C PRO A 338 -9.00 -3.40 -22.15
N LEU A 339 -8.27 -2.77 -23.06
CA LEU A 339 -6.98 -2.12 -22.77
C LEU A 339 -7.10 -1.06 -21.66
N LYS A 340 -8.21 -0.32 -21.66
CA LYS A 340 -8.48 0.76 -20.69
C LYS A 340 -9.06 0.27 -19.36
N SER A 341 -9.60 -0.94 -19.32
CA SER A 341 -10.17 -1.53 -18.10
C SER A 341 -9.08 -2.25 -17.32
N ARG A 342 -8.23 -1.50 -16.62
CA ARG A 342 -7.09 -2.04 -15.85
C ARG A 342 -7.49 -2.86 -14.65
N ASP A 343 -8.70 -2.63 -14.13
CA ASP A 343 -9.26 -3.30 -12.96
C ASP A 343 -10.09 -4.55 -13.32
N GLU A 344 -10.26 -4.85 -14.61
CA GLU A 344 -11.05 -5.99 -15.08
C GLU A 344 -10.19 -7.25 -15.24
N ALA A 345 -10.72 -8.38 -14.78
CA ALA A 345 -10.10 -9.68 -14.97
C ALA A 345 -9.98 -10.03 -16.45
N PHE A 346 -8.90 -10.72 -16.80
CA PHE A 346 -8.74 -11.30 -18.12
C PHE A 346 -9.78 -12.39 -18.37
N SER A 347 -10.39 -12.34 -19.55
CA SER A 347 -11.33 -13.35 -20.03
C SER A 347 -10.61 -14.35 -20.93
N PHE A 348 -10.92 -15.63 -20.76
CA PHE A 348 -10.43 -16.69 -21.62
C PHE A 348 -11.08 -16.62 -23.02
N VAL A 349 -10.31 -16.88 -24.06
CA VAL A 349 -10.81 -17.02 -25.43
C VAL A 349 -11.12 -18.50 -25.68
N GLU A 350 -12.40 -18.84 -25.73
CA GLU A 350 -12.85 -20.22 -25.91
C GLU A 350 -12.26 -20.87 -27.17
N GLY A 351 -11.88 -22.15 -27.06
CA GLY A 351 -11.24 -22.90 -28.15
C GLY A 351 -9.72 -22.70 -28.28
N THR A 352 -9.09 -21.92 -27.38
CA THR A 352 -7.63 -21.68 -27.37
C THR A 352 -6.89 -22.38 -26.23
N ALA A 353 -7.49 -23.42 -25.63
CA ALA A 353 -6.89 -24.13 -24.51
C ALA A 353 -5.53 -24.75 -24.87
N GLY A 354 -4.52 -24.44 -24.06
CA GLY A 354 -3.14 -24.89 -24.14
C GLY A 354 -2.17 -23.79 -24.58
N GLN A 355 -1.00 -24.15 -25.13
CA GLN A 355 0.07 -23.17 -25.27
C GLN A 355 -0.09 -22.24 -26.48
N VAL A 356 -0.12 -20.94 -26.22
CA VAL A 356 -0.06 -19.86 -27.21
C VAL A 356 1.37 -19.31 -27.25
N TRP A 357 2.08 -19.58 -28.35
CA TRP A 357 3.49 -19.23 -28.50
C TRP A 357 3.71 -17.80 -28.98
N SER A 358 2.86 -17.33 -29.89
CA SER A 358 2.98 -15.98 -30.43
C SER A 358 1.64 -15.42 -30.87
N LEU A 359 1.57 -14.09 -30.87
CA LEU A 359 0.47 -13.31 -31.40
C LEU A 359 1.02 -12.37 -32.47
N TYR A 360 0.39 -12.32 -33.63
CA TYR A 360 0.82 -11.52 -34.76
C TYR A 360 -0.33 -10.65 -35.26
N ASN A 361 -0.16 -9.34 -35.16
CA ASN A 361 -1.07 -8.36 -35.71
C ASN A 361 -0.66 -8.02 -37.15
N HIS A 362 -1.49 -8.39 -38.11
CA HIS A 362 -1.31 -7.99 -39.49
C HIS A 362 -2.10 -6.70 -39.76
N ASN A 363 -1.40 -5.57 -39.79
CA ASN A 363 -1.91 -4.25 -40.21
C ASN A 363 -3.21 -3.79 -39.52
N ASN A 364 -3.50 -4.24 -38.29
CA ASN A 364 -4.77 -4.02 -37.57
C ASN A 364 -6.02 -4.58 -38.27
N GLU A 365 -5.86 -5.40 -39.30
CA GLU A 365 -6.98 -6.04 -40.02
C GLU A 365 -7.28 -7.44 -39.49
N SER A 366 -6.26 -8.13 -39.01
CA SER A 366 -6.38 -9.49 -38.51
C SER A 366 -5.34 -9.81 -37.43
N LEU A 367 -5.77 -10.50 -36.38
CA LEU A 367 -4.90 -11.07 -35.36
C LEU A 367 -4.73 -12.57 -35.60
N ILE A 368 -3.49 -13.02 -35.68
CA ILE A 368 -3.12 -14.44 -35.84
C ILE A 368 -2.53 -14.93 -34.52
N CYS A 369 -2.98 -16.09 -34.08
CA CYS A 369 -2.55 -16.77 -32.87
C CYS A 369 -1.79 -18.04 -33.25
N GLY A 370 -0.48 -18.05 -32.97
CA GLY A 370 0.39 -19.20 -33.07
C GLY A 370 0.24 -20.07 -31.82
N HIS A 371 -0.23 -21.29 -32.01
CA HIS A 371 -0.62 -22.18 -30.91
C HIS A 371 -0.08 -23.60 -31.15
N HIS A 372 0.07 -24.36 -30.07
CA HIS A 372 0.61 -25.72 -30.16
C HIS A 372 -0.26 -26.67 -31.00
N LEU A 373 -1.59 -26.45 -31.08
CA LEU A 373 -2.52 -27.24 -31.91
C LEU A 373 -2.76 -26.70 -33.33
N GLY A 374 -2.03 -25.65 -33.73
CA GLY A 374 -2.14 -25.05 -35.05
C GLY A 374 -2.16 -23.53 -35.04
N THR A 375 -2.67 -22.97 -36.14
CA THR A 375 -2.76 -21.53 -36.34
C THR A 375 -4.21 -21.09 -36.33
N PHE A 376 -4.50 -20.01 -35.62
CA PHE A 376 -5.85 -19.50 -35.45
C PHE A 376 -5.91 -18.03 -35.87
N SER A 377 -7.01 -17.60 -36.46
CA SER A 377 -7.38 -16.18 -36.50
C SER A 377 -8.23 -15.84 -35.29
N VAL A 378 -8.08 -14.62 -34.79
CA VAL A 378 -8.75 -14.12 -33.59
C VAL A 378 -9.44 -12.79 -33.90
N ASP A 379 -10.70 -12.64 -33.49
CA ASP A 379 -11.42 -11.36 -33.50
C ASP A 379 -12.30 -11.26 -32.26
N GLY A 380 -11.93 -10.36 -31.34
CA GLY A 380 -12.56 -10.28 -30.02
C GLY A 380 -12.36 -11.57 -29.24
N ASN A 381 -13.47 -12.25 -28.92
CA ASN A 381 -13.50 -13.52 -28.20
C ASN A 381 -13.73 -14.74 -29.11
N GLN A 382 -13.73 -14.55 -30.42
CA GLN A 382 -13.97 -15.61 -31.40
C GLN A 382 -12.65 -16.05 -32.04
N VAL A 383 -12.55 -17.34 -32.33
CA VAL A 383 -11.41 -17.93 -33.04
C VAL A 383 -11.85 -18.81 -34.20
N GLU A 384 -11.14 -18.73 -35.32
CA GLU A 384 -11.30 -19.62 -36.47
C GLU A 384 -9.94 -20.30 -36.73
N LYS A 385 -9.92 -21.63 -36.75
CA LYS A 385 -8.72 -22.41 -37.03
C LYS A 385 -8.35 -22.29 -38.51
N ILE A 386 -7.17 -21.76 -38.80
CA ILE A 386 -6.62 -21.59 -40.15
C ILE A 386 -5.92 -22.87 -40.60
N SER A 387 -5.03 -23.41 -39.75
CA SER A 387 -4.27 -24.63 -40.03
C SER A 387 -4.25 -25.56 -38.80
N SER A 388 -4.20 -26.87 -39.07
CA SER A 388 -4.00 -27.91 -38.04
C SER A 388 -2.56 -28.41 -37.94
N ASP A 389 -1.63 -27.82 -38.68
CA ASP A 389 -0.20 -28.13 -38.58
C ASP A 389 0.33 -27.67 -37.22
N LEU A 390 0.85 -28.61 -36.43
CA LEU A 390 1.11 -28.39 -35.02
C LEU A 390 2.24 -27.36 -34.79
N GLY A 391 2.14 -26.66 -33.65
CA GLY A 391 3.23 -25.87 -33.11
C GLY A 391 3.57 -24.59 -33.87
N ALA A 392 2.60 -23.74 -34.18
CA ALA A 392 2.90 -22.46 -34.82
C ALA A 392 3.60 -21.50 -33.84
N TRP A 393 4.90 -21.23 -34.07
CA TRP A 393 5.78 -20.48 -33.16
C TRP A 393 5.85 -18.99 -33.46
N ASN A 394 5.92 -18.62 -34.74
CA ASN A 394 6.23 -17.25 -35.13
C ASN A 394 5.73 -16.96 -36.54
N PHE A 395 5.53 -15.68 -36.82
CA PHE A 395 5.05 -15.17 -38.09
C PHE A 395 5.93 -14.01 -38.54
N LYS A 396 6.33 -14.02 -39.81
CA LYS A 396 7.07 -12.92 -40.44
C LYS A 396 6.47 -12.61 -41.80
N LYS A 397 6.36 -11.32 -42.11
CA LYS A 397 6.00 -10.88 -43.46
C LYS A 397 7.09 -11.28 -44.45
N ILE A 398 6.71 -11.79 -45.61
CA ILE A 398 7.66 -12.03 -46.69
C ILE A 398 7.94 -10.68 -47.39
N PRO A 399 9.20 -10.24 -47.53
CA PRO A 399 9.51 -8.97 -48.19
C PRO A 399 8.89 -8.87 -49.59
N ASN A 400 8.30 -7.72 -49.93
CA ASN A 400 7.61 -7.44 -51.20
C ASN A 400 6.35 -8.29 -51.48
N HIS A 401 5.85 -9.06 -50.51
CA HIS A 401 4.62 -9.84 -50.64
C HIS A 401 3.68 -9.55 -49.47
N ASP A 402 2.82 -8.54 -49.63
CA ASP A 402 1.96 -8.07 -48.55
C ASP A 402 0.91 -9.09 -48.09
N ASN A 403 0.53 -10.01 -48.98
CA ASN A 403 -0.43 -11.07 -48.71
C ASN A 403 0.22 -12.37 -48.21
N LEU A 404 1.55 -12.45 -48.05
CA LEU A 404 2.22 -13.67 -47.64
C LEU A 404 2.91 -13.53 -46.28
N LEU A 405 2.68 -14.54 -45.43
CA LEU A 405 3.36 -14.69 -44.15
C LEU A 405 4.16 -15.99 -44.14
N LEU A 406 5.41 -15.90 -43.72
CA LEU A 406 6.21 -17.05 -43.33
C LEU A 406 5.82 -17.44 -41.90
N GLN A 407 5.40 -18.68 -41.72
CA GLN A 407 5.05 -19.27 -40.43
C GLN A 407 6.09 -20.33 -40.07
N GLY A 408 6.62 -20.27 -38.84
CA GLY A 408 7.45 -21.32 -38.28
C GLY A 408 6.63 -22.31 -37.46
N ASN A 409 6.86 -23.60 -37.66
CA ASN A 409 6.21 -24.70 -36.95
C ASN A 409 7.24 -25.61 -36.26
N TYR A 410 6.79 -26.61 -35.49
CA TYR A 410 7.68 -27.60 -34.88
C TYR A 410 8.51 -28.38 -35.91
N ASP A 411 7.97 -28.62 -37.10
CA ASP A 411 8.52 -29.49 -38.13
C ASP A 411 9.11 -28.74 -39.33
N GLY A 412 8.99 -27.41 -39.40
CA GLY A 412 9.56 -26.65 -40.50
C GLY A 412 8.95 -25.27 -40.69
N LEU A 413 9.02 -24.79 -41.93
CA LEU A 413 8.50 -23.50 -42.36
C LEU A 413 7.34 -23.68 -43.33
N TYR A 414 6.31 -22.86 -43.15
CA TYR A 414 5.10 -22.82 -43.96
C TYR A 414 4.89 -21.41 -44.50
N VAL A 415 4.17 -21.30 -45.62
CA VAL A 415 3.74 -20.01 -46.17
C VAL A 415 2.22 -19.94 -46.06
N LEU A 416 1.74 -18.93 -45.34
CA LEU A 416 0.33 -18.57 -45.29
C LEU A 416 0.04 -17.49 -46.34
N GLU A 417 -1.09 -17.63 -47.05
CA GLU A 417 -1.58 -16.65 -48.01
C GLU A 417 -2.85 -15.98 -47.47
N LEU A 418 -2.78 -14.68 -47.19
CA LEU A 418 -3.91 -13.89 -46.77
C LEU A 418 -4.86 -13.66 -47.95
N LYS A 419 -6.08 -14.20 -47.87
CA LYS A 419 -7.12 -14.03 -48.88
C LYS A 419 -8.16 -13.00 -48.44
N ILE A 420 -8.43 -12.01 -49.29
CA ILE A 420 -9.51 -11.04 -49.05
C ILE A 420 -10.85 -11.75 -49.28
N LYS A 421 -11.59 -12.04 -48.21
CA LYS A 421 -13.00 -12.46 -48.30
C LYS A 421 -13.85 -11.23 -48.65
N LEU A 422 -14.34 -11.15 -49.88
CA LEU A 422 -15.41 -10.22 -50.28
C LEU A 422 -16.66 -10.50 -49.41
N GLY A 423 -16.88 -9.67 -48.38
CA GLY A 423 -18.08 -9.69 -47.53
C GLY A 423 -17.87 -9.91 -46.02
N ARG A 424 -16.66 -10.26 -45.56
CA ARG A 424 -16.21 -10.28 -44.14
C ARG A 424 -14.76 -10.76 -44.13
N SER A 425 -13.82 -9.91 -43.74
CA SER A 425 -12.38 -10.23 -43.68
C SER A 425 -12.13 -11.49 -42.84
N GLY A 426 -11.57 -12.54 -43.45
CA GLY A 426 -11.15 -13.75 -42.76
C GLY A 426 -10.07 -14.48 -43.56
N ILE A 427 -9.03 -14.94 -42.86
CA ILE A 427 -7.83 -15.59 -43.39
C ILE A 427 -8.13 -17.07 -43.70
N LYS A 428 -7.52 -17.62 -44.76
CA LYS A 428 -7.53 -19.07 -45.05
C LYS A 428 -6.12 -19.59 -45.16
#